data_AF-A0A7S4JC03-F1
#
_entry.id   AF-A0A7S4JC03-F1
#
_cell.length_a   1.000
_cell.length_b   1.000
_cell.length_c   1.000
_cell.angle_alpha   90.00
_cell.angle_beta   90.00
_cell.angle_gamma   90.00
#
_symmetry.space_group_name_H-M   'P 1'
#
loop_
_entity.id
_entity.type
_entity.pdbx_description
1 polymer ?
#
loop_
_entity_poly.entity_id
_entity_poly.type
_entity_poly.pdbx_seq_one_letter_code
_entity_poly.pdbx_strand_id
1 'polypeptide(L)'
;PIYRQNATERLHWPRRPATVQRRPDYKCTSLKLLAWNLTGYDRLMVSDTDVCVLEDPVPWMLAHWDEYFVATPQGLDRPYQGISSHFMFLQPNALVFRMLRDTGRTRSFIPYTNSEQDVLETVFATRKAMPRLPWHAHDRFQPRCVQRGQWTMFANSSNSDVMSAADRARLMDGWTSVSRADGRRRVTNTQRD
;
A
#
# COMPACT_ATOMS: atom_id res chain seq x y z
N PRO A 1 9.83 -19.10 26.58
CA PRO A 1 10.06 -20.31 25.77
C PRO A 1 9.30 -20.25 24.45
N ILE A 2 9.97 -20.65 23.36
CA ILE A 2 9.43 -20.94 22.01
C ILE A 2 9.05 -19.73 21.14
N TYR A 3 10.06 -19.12 20.51
CA TYR A 3 10.09 -18.92 19.06
C TYR A 3 11.52 -19.16 18.54
N ARG A 4 12.02 -20.39 18.79
CA ARG A 4 13.00 -21.01 17.88
C ARG A 4 12.20 -21.67 16.77
N GLN A 5 11.70 -20.86 15.83
CA GLN A 5 11.33 -21.37 14.52
C GLN A 5 12.59 -21.34 13.66
N ASN A 6 12.90 -22.49 13.10
CA ASN A 6 14.11 -22.77 12.35
C ASN A 6 14.31 -21.74 11.23
N ALA A 7 15.39 -20.95 11.31
CA ALA A 7 15.83 -20.02 10.27
C ALA A 7 16.19 -20.69 8.92
N THR A 8 15.92 -21.99 8.79
CA THR A 8 16.14 -22.84 7.61
C THR A 8 14.84 -23.41 7.04
N GLU A 9 13.66 -22.99 7.51
CA GLU A 9 12.46 -23.01 6.67
C GLU A 9 12.68 -22.03 5.52
N ARG A 10 13.36 -22.56 4.50
CA ARG A 10 13.56 -22.01 3.16
C ARG A 10 12.39 -21.08 2.85
N LEU A 11 12.69 -19.82 2.56
CA LEU A 11 11.73 -18.95 1.88
C LEU A 11 10.99 -19.81 0.85
N HIS A 12 9.70 -20.05 1.09
CA HIS A 12 8.86 -21.02 0.37
C HIS A 12 8.51 -20.50 -1.03
N TRP A 13 9.47 -19.88 -1.69
CA TRP A 13 9.32 -19.49 -3.07
C TRP A 13 9.32 -20.77 -3.91
N PRO A 14 8.29 -20.99 -4.73
CA PRO A 14 8.25 -22.14 -5.61
C PRO A 14 9.49 -22.13 -6.51
N ARG A 15 10.16 -23.30 -6.63
CA ARG A 15 11.35 -23.46 -7.48
C ARG A 15 11.08 -23.24 -8.97
N ARG A 16 9.81 -23.17 -9.39
CA ARG A 16 9.42 -22.93 -10.77
C ARG A 16 8.66 -21.60 -10.84
N PRO A 17 9.04 -20.68 -11.74
CA PRO A 17 8.28 -19.47 -11.96
C PRO A 17 6.89 -19.89 -12.46
N ALA A 18 5.85 -19.41 -11.77
CA ALA A 18 4.53 -19.37 -12.39
C ALA A 18 4.64 -18.59 -13.72
N THR A 19 3.73 -18.84 -14.66
CA THR A 19 3.65 -18.03 -15.88
C THR A 19 3.56 -16.56 -15.48
N VAL A 20 4.60 -15.80 -15.84
CA VAL A 20 4.67 -14.37 -15.59
C VAL A 20 3.46 -13.71 -16.27
N GLN A 21 2.67 -12.99 -15.48
CA GLN A 21 1.51 -12.28 -15.95
C GLN A 21 1.94 -11.24 -16.99
N ARG A 22 1.30 -11.27 -18.16
CA ARG A 22 1.52 -10.24 -19.18
C ARG A 22 0.65 -9.04 -18.87
N ARG A 23 1.21 -7.97 -18.30
CA ARG A 23 0.51 -6.70 -18.09
C ARG A 23 1.07 -5.58 -18.96
N PRO A 24 0.26 -4.80 -19.69
CA PRO A 24 0.80 -3.75 -20.57
C PRO A 24 1.41 -2.54 -19.83
N ASP A 25 1.22 -2.41 -18.52
CA ASP A 25 1.48 -1.20 -17.72
C ASP A 25 2.83 -1.17 -16.97
N TYR A 26 3.78 -2.06 -17.32
CA TYR A 26 5.06 -2.30 -16.64
C TYR A 26 5.90 -1.07 -16.20
N LYS A 27 5.73 0.10 -16.84
CA LYS A 27 6.58 1.28 -16.60
C LYS A 27 6.04 2.24 -15.53
N CYS A 28 4.74 2.24 -15.26
CA CYS A 28 4.12 3.21 -14.35
C CYS A 28 4.01 2.71 -12.90
N THR A 29 4.25 1.43 -12.69
CA THR A 29 4.02 0.70 -11.44
C THR A 29 4.98 1.12 -10.32
N SER A 30 6.23 1.43 -10.66
CA SER A 30 7.25 1.88 -9.70
C SER A 30 6.92 3.21 -9.02
N LEU A 31 6.00 4.01 -9.57
CA LEU A 31 5.66 5.33 -9.03
C LEU A 31 5.07 5.23 -7.61
N LYS A 32 4.31 4.16 -7.32
CA LYS A 32 3.74 3.92 -5.98
C LYS A 32 4.82 3.79 -4.90
N LEU A 33 6.02 3.31 -5.27
CA LEU A 33 7.13 3.18 -4.33
C LEU A 33 7.60 4.53 -3.77
N LEU A 34 7.32 5.65 -4.46
CA LEU A 34 7.63 6.99 -3.94
C LEU A 34 6.88 7.31 -2.65
N ALA A 35 5.76 6.63 -2.35
CA ALA A 35 5.02 6.84 -1.11
C ALA A 35 5.90 6.60 0.14
N TRP A 36 6.83 5.64 0.09
CA TRP A 36 7.77 5.41 1.18
C TRP A 36 8.76 6.56 1.41
N ASN A 37 8.97 7.45 0.43
CA ASN A 37 9.87 8.59 0.57
C ASN A 37 9.19 9.85 1.11
N LEU A 38 7.88 9.82 1.36
CA LEU A 38 7.12 10.95 1.87
C LEU A 38 7.19 11.02 3.40
N THR A 39 8.39 11.11 3.95
CA THR A 39 8.67 11.04 5.40
C THR A 39 8.16 12.24 6.22
N GLY A 40 7.47 13.19 5.58
CA GLY A 40 6.74 14.26 6.28
C GLY A 40 5.36 13.85 6.78
N TYR A 41 4.95 12.60 6.55
CA TYR A 41 3.69 12.04 7.03
C TYR A 41 3.94 10.81 7.89
N ASP A 42 3.12 10.62 8.91
CA ASP A 42 3.23 9.47 9.82
C ASP A 42 2.73 8.19 9.17
N ARG A 43 1.65 8.33 8.41
CA ARG A 43 0.94 7.24 7.75
C ARG A 43 0.39 7.70 6.41
N LEU A 44 0.39 6.78 5.45
CA LEU A 44 -0.19 6.97 4.14
C LEU A 44 -1.12 5.83 3.80
N MET A 45 -2.28 6.17 3.25
CA MET A 45 -3.09 5.23 2.49
C MET A 45 -2.82 5.47 1.01
N VAL A 46 -2.44 4.41 0.30
CA VAL A 46 -2.08 4.44 -1.12
C VAL A 46 -3.05 3.53 -1.84
N SER A 47 -3.67 4.03 -2.90
CA SER A 47 -4.62 3.25 -3.69
C SER A 47 -4.43 3.49 -5.18
N ASP A 48 -4.76 2.48 -5.99
CA ASP A 48 -4.78 2.59 -7.44
C ASP A 48 -5.88 3.53 -7.87
N THR A 49 -5.67 4.21 -8.99
CA THR A 49 -6.64 5.18 -9.51
C THR A 49 -7.94 4.54 -9.99
N ASP A 50 -7.96 3.22 -10.16
CA ASP A 50 -9.16 2.46 -10.52
C ASP A 50 -9.88 1.87 -9.29
N VAL A 51 -9.42 2.16 -8.07
CA VAL A 51 -10.03 1.68 -6.83
C VAL A 51 -10.92 2.76 -6.22
N CYS A 52 -12.14 2.36 -5.89
CA CYS A 52 -13.17 3.22 -5.32
C CYS A 52 -13.57 2.67 -3.95
N VAL A 53 -13.26 3.41 -2.89
CA VAL A 53 -13.61 3.01 -1.51
C VAL A 53 -15.09 3.32 -1.27
N LEU A 54 -15.85 2.30 -0.92
CA LEU A 54 -17.31 2.36 -0.74
C LEU A 54 -17.72 2.45 0.73
N GLU A 55 -16.80 2.19 1.65
CA GLU A 55 -16.98 2.38 3.09
C GLU A 55 -15.93 3.35 3.67
N ASP A 56 -16.18 3.89 4.86
CA ASP A 56 -15.21 4.72 5.56
C ASP A 56 -13.94 3.91 5.90
N PRO A 57 -12.76 4.25 5.35
CA PRO A 57 -11.54 3.51 5.63
C PRO A 57 -10.96 3.83 7.01
N VAL A 58 -11.39 4.90 7.70
CA VAL A 58 -10.77 5.37 8.95
C VAL A 58 -10.75 4.32 10.05
N PRO A 59 -11.87 3.61 10.37
CA PRO A 59 -11.84 2.55 11.38
C PRO A 59 -10.83 1.45 11.06
N TRP A 60 -10.71 1.07 9.78
CA TRP A 60 -9.74 0.09 9.34
C TRP A 60 -8.30 0.59 9.49
N MET A 61 -8.03 1.86 9.14
CA MET A 61 -6.70 2.46 9.29
C MET A 61 -6.27 2.56 10.76
N LEU A 62 -7.20 2.93 11.65
CA LEU A 62 -6.94 2.99 13.09
C LEU A 62 -6.63 1.61 13.68
N ALA A 63 -7.36 0.57 13.25
CA ALA A 63 -7.12 -0.80 13.69
C ALA A 63 -5.72 -1.32 13.33
N HIS A 64 -5.12 -0.80 12.25
CA HIS A 64 -3.80 -1.21 11.78
C HIS A 64 -2.74 -0.10 11.91
N TRP A 65 -2.98 0.90 12.75
CA TRP A 65 -2.09 2.06 12.88
C TRP A 65 -0.67 1.67 13.25
N ASP A 66 -0.49 0.71 14.16
CA ASP A 66 0.83 0.31 14.64
C ASP A 66 1.56 -0.63 13.66
N GLU A 67 0.93 -1.00 12.55
CA GLU A 67 1.56 -1.77 11.51
C GLU A 67 2.39 -0.90 10.57
N TYR A 68 3.63 -1.32 10.32
CA TYR A 68 4.52 -0.62 9.41
C TYR A 68 4.03 -0.63 7.95
N PHE A 69 3.44 -1.75 7.53
CA PHE A 69 2.91 -1.97 6.19
C PHE A 69 1.75 -2.96 6.25
N VAL A 70 0.65 -2.62 5.58
CA VAL A 70 -0.59 -3.38 5.48
C VAL A 70 -1.03 -3.39 4.02
N ALA A 71 -1.41 -4.56 3.53
CA ALA A 71 -1.98 -4.76 2.20
C ALA A 71 -3.05 -5.86 2.31
N THR A 72 -3.76 -6.16 1.22
CA THR A 72 -4.64 -7.34 1.15
C THR A 72 -3.87 -8.57 0.73
N PRO A 73 -4.30 -9.77 1.17
CA PRO A 73 -3.85 -10.98 0.53
C PRO A 73 -4.45 -11.04 -0.88
N GLN A 74 -3.64 -11.47 -1.84
CA GLN A 74 -4.08 -11.69 -3.20
C GLN A 74 -3.99 -13.18 -3.54
N GLY A 75 -5.16 -13.82 -3.67
CA GLY A 75 -5.32 -15.17 -4.19
C GLY A 75 -5.39 -15.14 -5.72
N LEU A 76 -4.24 -15.24 -6.37
CA LEU A 76 -4.13 -15.50 -7.81
C LEU A 76 -3.66 -16.95 -8.03
N ASP A 77 -3.63 -17.38 -9.30
CA ASP A 77 -3.11 -18.67 -9.78
C ASP A 77 -1.60 -18.82 -9.52
N ARG A 78 -1.21 -18.90 -8.26
CA ARG A 78 0.17 -19.07 -7.78
C ARG A 78 0.18 -19.98 -6.55
N PRO A 79 1.27 -20.73 -6.32
CA PRO A 79 1.36 -21.70 -5.23
C PRO A 79 1.67 -21.05 -3.86
N TYR A 80 1.60 -19.72 -3.77
CA TYR A 80 1.84 -18.95 -2.54
C TYR A 80 0.83 -17.81 -2.43
N GLN A 81 0.52 -17.43 -1.19
CA GLN A 81 -0.26 -16.23 -0.91
C GLN A 81 0.67 -15.02 -1.02
N GLY A 82 0.44 -14.17 -2.02
CA GLY A 82 1.11 -12.88 -2.10
C GLY A 82 0.17 -11.74 -1.69
N ILE A 83 0.51 -10.52 -2.07
CA ILE A 83 -0.21 -9.30 -1.67
C ILE A 83 -0.88 -8.65 -2.87
N SER A 84 -1.93 -7.88 -2.64
CA SER A 84 -2.45 -6.92 -3.60
C SER A 84 -1.91 -5.53 -3.24
N SER A 85 -1.26 -4.85 -4.18
CA SER A 85 -0.77 -3.48 -4.00
C SER A 85 -1.79 -2.39 -4.38
N HIS A 86 -3.03 -2.78 -4.72
CA HIS A 86 -4.06 -1.83 -5.20
C HIS A 86 -4.58 -0.86 -4.12
N PHE A 87 -4.32 -1.20 -2.87
CA PHE A 87 -4.74 -0.48 -1.68
C PHE A 87 -3.84 -0.92 -0.53
N MET A 88 -3.10 0.02 0.03
CA MET A 88 -2.06 -0.23 1.02
C MET A 88 -2.10 0.85 2.08
N PHE A 89 -1.69 0.49 3.29
CA PHE A 89 -1.47 1.42 4.38
C PHE A 89 -0.04 1.24 4.89
N LEU A 90 0.71 2.33 4.98
CA LEU A 90 2.15 2.26 5.24
C LEU A 90 2.64 3.43 6.08
N GLN A 91 3.74 3.17 6.79
CA GLN A 91 4.59 4.19 7.39
C GLN A 91 5.72 4.57 6.42
N PRO A 92 5.82 5.83 5.98
CA PRO A 92 6.93 6.28 5.15
C PRO A 92 8.28 6.10 5.85
N ASN A 93 9.30 5.67 5.11
CA ASN A 93 10.66 5.48 5.60
C ASN A 93 11.65 5.54 4.43
N ALA A 94 12.58 6.50 4.48
CA ALA A 94 13.55 6.73 3.41
C ALA A 94 14.52 5.54 3.20
N LEU A 95 14.85 4.78 4.25
CA LEU A 95 15.71 3.60 4.12
C LEU A 95 14.99 2.49 3.37
N VAL A 96 13.72 2.22 3.72
CA VAL A 96 12.91 1.22 3.03
C VAL A 96 12.61 1.64 1.60
N PHE A 97 12.38 2.93 1.33
CA PHE A 97 12.30 3.45 -0.03
C PHE A 97 13.54 3.11 -0.87
N ARG A 98 14.75 3.33 -0.33
CA ARG A 98 16.00 2.98 -1.03
C ARG A 98 16.07 1.48 -1.32
N MET A 99 15.71 0.64 -0.35
CA MET A 99 15.66 -0.82 -0.54
C MET A 99 14.68 -1.20 -1.65
N LEU A 100 13.45 -0.70 -1.63
CA LEU A 100 12.44 -0.98 -2.66
C LEU A 100 12.90 -0.52 -4.05
N ARG A 101 13.43 0.71 -4.14
CA ARG A 101 13.98 1.26 -5.38
C ARG A 101 15.11 0.41 -5.92
N ASP A 102 16.06 0.04 -5.06
CA ASP A 102 17.23 -0.73 -5.48
C ASP A 102 16.82 -2.14 -5.92
N THR A 103 15.94 -2.83 -5.18
CA THR A 103 15.33 -4.10 -5.57
C THR A 103 14.66 -4.04 -6.93
N GLY A 104 13.86 -3.01 -7.20
CA GLY A 104 13.22 -2.80 -8.50
C GLY A 104 14.23 -2.52 -9.62
N ARG A 105 15.25 -1.67 -9.35
CA ARG A 105 16.29 -1.29 -10.32
C ARG A 105 17.17 -2.46 -10.72
N THR A 106 17.58 -3.29 -9.75
CA THR A 106 18.44 -4.47 -10.00
C THR A 106 17.65 -5.70 -10.43
N ARG A 107 16.31 -5.62 -10.43
CA ARG A 107 15.41 -6.75 -10.64
C ARG A 107 15.66 -7.90 -9.67
N SER A 108 16.01 -7.57 -8.43
CA SER A 108 16.29 -8.55 -7.37
C SER A 108 14.99 -9.01 -6.70
N PHE A 109 14.00 -9.40 -7.50
CA PHE A 109 12.69 -9.88 -7.05
C PHE A 109 12.27 -11.12 -7.84
N ILE A 110 11.26 -11.83 -7.34
CA ILE A 110 10.70 -13.00 -8.05
C ILE A 110 9.62 -12.50 -9.01
N PRO A 111 9.83 -12.61 -10.33
CA PRO A 111 8.89 -12.08 -11.30
C PRO A 111 7.60 -12.89 -11.30
N TYR A 112 6.48 -12.21 -11.10
CA TYR A 112 5.15 -12.74 -11.32
C TYR A 112 4.30 -11.72 -12.08
N THR A 113 4.16 -10.51 -11.54
CA THR A 113 3.45 -9.40 -12.19
C THR A 113 4.38 -8.52 -13.05
N ASN A 114 5.70 -8.61 -12.83
CA ASN A 114 6.70 -7.65 -13.28
C ASN A 114 6.36 -6.20 -12.89
N SER A 115 5.77 -6.03 -11.70
CA SER A 115 5.34 -4.73 -11.18
C SER A 115 5.98 -4.44 -9.83
N GLU A 116 5.61 -3.31 -9.24
CA GLU A 116 5.94 -2.97 -7.86
C GLU A 116 5.47 -4.02 -6.85
N GLN A 117 4.43 -4.80 -7.18
CA GLN A 117 3.93 -5.85 -6.33
C GLN A 117 5.01 -6.91 -6.07
N ASP A 118 5.74 -7.34 -7.10
CA ASP A 118 6.82 -8.33 -6.95
C ASP A 118 7.97 -7.79 -6.08
N VAL A 119 8.27 -6.49 -6.21
CA VAL A 119 9.25 -5.79 -5.36
C VAL A 119 8.80 -5.78 -3.91
N LEU A 120 7.53 -5.45 -3.66
CA LEU A 120 6.95 -5.41 -2.31
C LEU A 120 6.88 -6.80 -1.69
N GLU A 121 6.46 -7.83 -2.43
CA GLU A 121 6.43 -9.22 -1.95
C GLU A 121 7.83 -9.78 -1.64
N THR A 122 8.85 -9.25 -2.32
CA THR A 122 10.25 -9.62 -2.05
C THR A 122 10.77 -8.97 -0.77
N VAL A 123 10.44 -7.70 -0.52
CA VAL A 123 10.95 -6.95 0.65
C VAL A 123 10.12 -7.22 1.90
N PHE A 124 8.80 -7.30 1.78
CA PHE A 124 7.88 -7.58 2.88
C PHE A 124 7.46 -9.04 2.83
N ALA A 125 7.96 -9.84 3.76
CA ALA A 125 7.62 -11.25 3.85
C ALA A 125 6.10 -11.44 3.98
N THR A 126 5.52 -12.22 3.06
CA THR A 126 4.06 -12.43 2.92
C THR A 126 3.45 -13.28 4.04
N ARG A 127 4.20 -13.62 5.10
CA ARG A 127 3.72 -14.45 6.22
C ARG A 127 2.87 -13.69 7.24
N LYS A 128 2.73 -12.37 7.12
CA LYS A 128 1.81 -11.62 7.97
C LYS A 128 0.39 -11.86 7.52
N ALA A 129 -0.51 -12.17 8.46
CA ALA A 129 -1.94 -12.20 8.18
C ALA A 129 -2.35 -10.83 7.65
N MET A 130 -2.76 -10.79 6.39
CA MET A 130 -3.18 -9.57 5.73
C MET A 130 -4.68 -9.37 5.98
N PRO A 131 -5.10 -8.24 6.56
CA PRO A 131 -6.51 -8.01 6.89
C PRO A 131 -7.37 -7.89 5.63
N ARG A 132 -8.68 -8.07 5.78
CA ARG A 132 -9.63 -7.71 4.74
C ARG A 132 -9.63 -6.18 4.61
N LEU A 133 -9.61 -5.69 3.38
CA LEU A 133 -9.71 -4.26 3.10
C LEU A 133 -11.12 -3.73 3.36
N PRO A 134 -11.23 -2.40 3.55
CA PRO A 134 -12.51 -1.73 3.45
C PRO A 134 -13.21 -2.09 2.13
N TRP A 135 -14.54 -2.18 2.14
CA TRP A 135 -15.30 -2.42 0.93
C TRP A 135 -14.94 -1.39 -0.15
N HIS A 136 -14.53 -1.91 -1.30
CA HIS A 136 -14.12 -1.12 -2.45
C HIS A 136 -14.55 -1.83 -3.74
N ALA A 137 -14.62 -1.07 -4.83
CA ALA A 137 -14.87 -1.56 -6.17
C ALA A 137 -13.77 -1.09 -7.12
N HIS A 138 -13.58 -1.83 -8.22
CA HIS A 138 -12.74 -1.38 -9.33
C HIS A 138 -13.61 -0.71 -10.42
N ASP A 139 -13.13 0.41 -10.97
CA ASP A 139 -13.83 1.35 -11.86
C ASP A 139 -14.46 0.72 -13.12
N ARG A 140 -14.10 -0.52 -13.47
CA ARG A 140 -14.79 -1.26 -14.55
C ARG A 140 -16.30 -1.46 -14.31
N PHE A 141 -16.82 -1.19 -13.11
CA PHE A 141 -18.18 -1.55 -12.73
C PHE A 141 -19.05 -0.43 -12.15
N GLN A 142 -18.57 0.81 -11.98
CA GLN A 142 -19.40 1.85 -11.34
C GLN A 142 -19.34 3.24 -12.02
N PRO A 143 -20.41 3.68 -12.72
CA PRO A 143 -20.48 5.01 -13.33
C PRO A 143 -20.53 6.18 -12.32
N ARG A 144 -20.47 5.90 -11.01
CA ARG A 144 -20.54 6.91 -9.92
C ARG A 144 -19.25 7.06 -9.12
N CYS A 145 -18.21 6.28 -9.43
CA CYS A 145 -16.89 6.54 -8.86
C CYS A 145 -16.29 7.74 -9.57
N VAL A 146 -16.64 8.95 -9.11
CA VAL A 146 -16.05 10.19 -9.61
C VAL A 146 -14.63 10.31 -9.04
N GLN A 147 -13.70 9.51 -9.54
CA GLN A 147 -12.27 9.79 -9.46
C GLN A 147 -11.77 9.99 -10.89
N ARG A 148 -12.05 11.16 -11.46
CA ARG A 148 -11.45 11.56 -12.74
C ARG A 148 -9.93 11.74 -12.54
N GLY A 149 -9.15 10.70 -12.84
CA GLY A 149 -7.73 10.77 -13.18
C GLY A 149 -6.77 11.13 -12.04
N GLN A 150 -7.10 10.83 -10.79
CA GLN A 150 -6.33 11.28 -9.63
C GLN A 150 -5.95 10.11 -8.72
N TRP A 151 -4.67 10.05 -8.34
CA TRP A 151 -4.28 9.31 -7.13
C TRP A 151 -4.85 10.05 -5.94
N THR A 152 -5.60 9.34 -5.09
CA THR A 152 -6.04 9.92 -3.82
C THR A 152 -5.06 9.49 -2.76
N MET A 153 -4.15 10.40 -2.40
CA MET A 153 -3.32 10.22 -1.23
C MET A 153 -4.05 10.85 -0.05
N PHE A 154 -4.36 9.98 0.88
CA PHE A 154 -4.77 10.36 2.20
C PHE A 154 -3.45 10.44 2.99
N ALA A 155 -3.17 11.59 3.60
CA ALA A 155 -1.96 11.77 4.37
C ALA A 155 -2.22 12.58 5.65
N ASN A 156 -1.50 12.24 6.70
CA ASN A 156 -1.55 12.91 7.98
C ASN A 156 -0.12 13.25 8.43
N SER A 157 0.10 14.51 8.82
CA SER A 157 1.38 15.00 9.32
C SER A 157 1.21 15.41 10.78
N SER A 158 1.76 14.63 11.70
CA SER A 158 1.91 15.04 13.09
C SER A 158 3.38 14.98 13.49
N ASN A 159 3.72 15.81 14.48
CA ASN A 159 5.06 15.91 15.02
C ASN A 159 5.00 15.25 16.41
N SER A 160 5.01 13.92 16.51
CA SER A 160 5.06 13.30 17.85
C SER A 160 5.44 11.82 17.85
N ASP A 161 6.52 11.53 18.57
CA ASP A 161 6.76 10.24 19.18
C ASP A 161 5.63 9.98 20.22
N VAL A 162 4.85 8.92 19.97
CA VAL A 162 3.81 8.35 20.86
C VAL A 162 2.50 9.16 20.98
N MET A 163 1.66 9.09 19.94
CA MET A 163 0.28 9.56 20.01
C MET A 163 -0.66 8.54 20.66
N SER A 164 -1.54 8.99 21.55
CA SER A 164 -2.61 8.18 22.12
C SER A 164 -3.65 7.80 21.06
N ALA A 165 -4.43 6.74 21.29
CA ALA A 165 -5.51 6.34 20.38
C ALA A 165 -6.55 7.47 20.17
N ALA A 166 -6.79 8.30 21.18
CA ALA A 166 -7.69 9.44 21.10
C ALA A 166 -7.11 10.56 20.22
N ASP A 167 -5.81 10.82 20.30
CA ASP A 167 -5.15 11.81 19.45
C ASP A 167 -5.07 11.33 18.00
N ARG A 168 -4.87 10.02 17.79
CA ARG A 168 -4.95 9.40 16.45
C ARG A 168 -6.32 9.67 15.84
N ALA A 169 -7.41 9.37 16.57
CA ALA A 169 -8.77 9.60 16.08
C ALA A 169 -9.02 11.07 15.71
N ARG A 170 -8.55 12.03 16.53
CA ARG A 170 -8.68 13.47 16.24
C ARG A 170 -7.88 13.91 15.02
N LEU A 171 -6.69 13.36 14.80
CA LEU A 171 -5.99 13.58 13.54
C LEU A 171 -6.76 13.01 12.36
N MET A 172 -7.56 11.95 12.57
CA MET A 172 -8.41 11.40 11.51
C MET A 172 -9.59 12.30 11.12
N ASP A 173 -9.89 13.34 11.89
CA ASP A 173 -10.88 14.34 11.51
C ASP A 173 -10.28 15.42 10.57
N GLY A 174 -8.95 15.46 10.41
CA GLY A 174 -8.22 16.46 9.64
C GLY A 174 -7.63 15.96 8.31
N TRP A 175 -8.10 14.83 7.76
CA TRP A 175 -7.50 14.28 6.55
C TRP A 175 -7.65 15.22 5.37
N THR A 176 -6.51 15.47 4.73
CA THR A 176 -6.44 16.15 3.45
C THR A 176 -6.33 15.10 2.35
N SER A 177 -7.23 15.16 1.38
CA SER A 177 -7.01 14.48 0.11
C SER A 177 -6.03 15.30 -0.72
N VAL A 178 -4.89 14.70 -1.05
CA VAL A 178 -3.92 15.30 -1.98
C VAL A 178 -4.09 14.60 -3.31
N SER A 179 -4.59 15.34 -4.30
CA SER A 179 -4.63 14.90 -5.68
C SER A 179 -3.78 15.80 -6.58
N ARG A 180 -3.10 15.17 -7.55
CA ARG A 180 -2.42 15.89 -8.63
C ARG A 180 -3.24 15.73 -9.90
N ALA A 181 -4.11 16.69 -10.19
CA ALA A 181 -4.49 16.98 -11.57
C ALA A 181 -3.58 18.09 -12.10
N ASP A 182 -2.95 17.85 -13.24
CA ASP A 182 -2.37 18.89 -14.11
C ASP A 182 -1.24 19.77 -13.52
N GLY A 183 -0.46 19.23 -12.59
CA GLY A 183 0.75 19.92 -12.09
C GLY A 183 0.48 21.07 -11.12
N ARG A 184 -0.77 21.36 -10.76
CA ARG A 184 -1.13 22.31 -9.69
C ARG A 184 -1.55 21.54 -8.44
N ARG A 185 -0.95 21.89 -7.30
CA ARG A 185 -1.28 21.32 -5.99
C ARG A 185 -2.66 21.86 -5.58
N ARG A 186 -3.69 21.00 -5.51
CA ARG A 186 -4.98 21.34 -4.89
C ARG A 186 -5.10 20.57 -3.58
N VAL A 187 -5.28 21.30 -2.50
CA VAL A 187 -5.48 20.78 -1.15
C VAL A 187 -6.94 21.04 -0.84
N THR A 188 -7.76 20.00 -0.71
CA THR A 188 -9.15 20.12 -0.25
C THR A 188 -9.22 19.59 1.17
N ASN A 189 -9.58 20.48 2.10
CA ASN A 189 -9.79 20.11 3.49
C ASN A 189 -11.26 19.72 3.64
N THR A 190 -11.55 18.44 3.88
CA THR A 190 -12.91 17.97 4.18
C THR A 190 -13.11 18.05 5.70
N GLN A 191 -13.31 19.25 6.23
CA GLN A 191 -13.96 19.37 7.54
C GLN A 191 -15.46 19.07 7.34
N ARG A 192 -16.00 18.15 8.14
CA ARG A 192 -17.45 18.00 8.29
C ARG A 192 -17.94 19.12 9.20
N ASP A 193 -18.94 19.88 8.75
CA ASP A 193 -19.76 20.75 9.59
C ASP A 193 -20.56 19.92 10.62
#